data_AF-A0A2A6LN20-F1
#
_entry.id   AF-A0A2A6LN20-F1
#
_cell.length_a   1.000
_cell.length_b   1.000
_cell.length_c   1.000
_cell.angle_alpha   90.00
_cell.angle_beta   90.00
_cell.angle_gamma   90.00
#
_symmetry.space_group_name_H-M   'P 1'
#
loop_
_entity.id
_entity.type
_entity.pdbx_description
1 polymer ?
#
loop_
_entity_poly.entity_id
_entity_poly.type
_entity_poly.pdbx_seq_one_letter_code
_entity_poly.pdbx_strand_id
1 'polypeptide(L)' 'MAVVLQRRDWENPGVTQLNRLAAHPPFASWRNSEEARTDRPSQQLRSLNGEWQIVSVNILLKFALNFC' A
#
# COMPACT_ATOMS: atom_id res chain seq x y z
N MET A 1 -1.47 -13.85 -16.20
CA MET A 1 -1.45 -12.51 -15.53
C MET A 1 -2.71 -11.66 -15.76
N ALA A 2 -3.75 -12.08 -16.51
CA ALA A 2 -4.94 -11.25 -16.76
C ALA A 2 -6.08 -11.36 -15.70
N VAL A 3 -6.07 -12.42 -14.88
CA VAL A 3 -7.18 -12.75 -13.96
C VAL A 3 -7.38 -11.70 -12.87
N VAL A 4 -6.30 -11.07 -12.37
CA VAL A 4 -6.38 -10.05 -11.31
C VAL A 4 -7.11 -8.80 -11.83
N LEU A 5 -6.83 -8.35 -13.06
CA LEU A 5 -7.46 -7.16 -13.64
C LEU A 5 -8.90 -7.38 -14.10
N GLN A 6 -9.32 -8.63 -14.33
CA GLN A 6 -10.69 -8.96 -14.74
C GLN A 6 -11.71 -8.65 -13.64
N ARG A 7 -11.31 -8.70 -12.37
CA ARG A 7 -12.19 -8.47 -11.22
C ARG A 7 -12.68 -7.03 -11.09
N ARG A 8 -11.93 -6.07 -11.64
CA ARG A 8 -12.21 -4.62 -11.55
C ARG A 8 -12.60 -4.19 -10.14
N ASP A 9 -11.85 -4.63 -9.13
CA ASP A 9 -12.18 -4.38 -7.73
C ASP A 9 -12.30 -2.86 -7.42
N TRP A 10 -11.65 -1.99 -8.21
CA TRP A 10 -11.79 -0.53 -8.11
C TRP A 10 -13.15 0.04 -8.56
N GLU A 11 -13.96 -0.71 -9.31
CA GLU A 11 -15.33 -0.36 -9.70
C GLU A 11 -16.38 -0.92 -8.71
N ASN A 12 -15.96 -1.69 -7.69
CA ASN A 12 -16.86 -2.34 -6.73
C ASN A 12 -16.72 -1.72 -5.32
N PRO A 13 -17.69 -0.91 -4.85
CA PRO A 13 -17.62 -0.27 -3.54
C PRO A 13 -17.70 -1.25 -2.36
N GLY A 14 -18.14 -2.49 -2.58
CA GLY A 14 -18.07 -3.56 -1.58
C GLY A 14 -16.66 -4.10 -1.36
N VAL A 15 -15.72 -3.83 -2.28
CA VAL A 15 -14.32 -4.26 -2.19
C VAL A 15 -13.44 -3.06 -1.82
N THR A 16 -13.36 -2.77 -0.52
CA THR A 16 -12.53 -1.66 0.00
C THR A 16 -11.06 -2.05 0.20
N GLN A 17 -10.75 -3.35 0.26
CA GLN A 17 -9.43 -3.91 0.50
C GLN A 17 -9.38 -5.39 0.11
N LEU A 18 -8.20 -5.91 -0.22
CA LEU A 18 -7.90 -7.34 -0.30
C LEU A 18 -6.61 -7.63 0.45
N ASN A 19 -6.63 -8.62 1.35
CA ASN A 19 -5.47 -9.06 2.14
C ASN A 19 -4.76 -7.95 2.95
N ARG A 20 -5.44 -6.84 3.25
CA ARG A 20 -4.90 -5.78 4.13
C ARG A 20 -4.91 -6.29 5.57
N LEU A 21 -3.83 -6.03 6.29
CA LEU A 21 -3.74 -6.30 7.71
C LEU A 21 -4.65 -5.36 8.52
N ALA A 22 -4.95 -5.74 9.76
CA ALA A 22 -5.71 -4.90 10.67
C ALA A 22 -4.98 -3.57 10.93
N ALA A 23 -5.76 -2.51 11.14
CA ALA A 23 -5.19 -1.24 11.58
C ALA A 23 -4.58 -1.39 12.98
N HIS A 24 -3.47 -0.70 13.21
CA HIS A 24 -2.75 -0.72 14.49
C HIS A 24 -2.12 0.66 14.76
N PRO A 25 -1.77 0.98 16.02
CA PRO A 25 -0.96 2.15 16.35
C PRO A 25 0.43 2.08 15.68
N PRO A 26 1.17 3.20 15.58
CA PRO A 26 2.51 3.19 14.99
C PRO A 26 3.44 2.17 15.66
N PHE A 27 4.06 1.30 14.86
CA PHE A 27 5.00 0.28 15.33
C PHE A 27 6.38 0.50 14.75
N ALA A 28 7.38 0.62 15.63
CA ALA A 28 8.80 0.62 15.25
C ALA A 28 9.49 -0.73 15.56
N SER A 29 8.84 -1.64 16.30
CA SER A 29 9.35 -2.98 16.61
C SER A 29 10.76 -2.98 17.24
N TRP A 30 11.02 -2.09 18.20
CA TRP A 30 12.30 -2.05 18.95
C TRP A 30 12.60 -3.40 19.63
N ARG A 31 13.87 -3.83 19.61
CA ARG A 31 14.33 -5.03 20.35
C ARG A 31 14.93 -4.69 21.72
N ASN A 32 15.08 -3.40 22.02
CA ASN A 32 15.62 -2.88 23.29
C ASN A 32 14.65 -1.84 23.88
N SER A 33 14.37 -1.95 25.19
CA SER A 33 13.45 -1.05 25.89
C SER A 33 13.96 0.37 26.01
N GLU A 34 15.27 0.58 26.13
CA GLU A 34 15.87 1.91 26.23
C GLU A 34 15.78 2.67 24.90
N GLU A 35 15.95 1.97 23.78
CA GLU A 35 15.74 2.55 22.44
C GLU A 35 14.29 2.98 22.25
N ALA A 36 13.33 2.16 22.71
CA ALA A 36 11.90 2.50 22.67
C ALA A 36 11.57 3.70 23.58
N ARG A 37 12.17 3.77 24.78
CA ARG A 37 11.95 4.86 25.73
C ARG A 37 12.47 6.21 25.22
N THR A 38 13.57 6.18 24.47
CA THR A 38 14.24 7.39 23.94
C THR A 38 13.89 7.71 22.49
N ASP A 39 12.92 6.99 21.91
CA ASP A 39 12.46 7.13 20.52
C ASP A 39 13.61 7.07 19.49
N ARG A 40 14.58 6.19 19.75
CA ARG A 40 15.69 5.98 18.81
C ARG A 40 15.19 5.30 17.54
N PRO A 41 15.80 5.53 16.37
CA PRO A 41 15.45 4.79 15.16
C PRO A 41 15.64 3.27 15.35
N SER A 42 14.60 2.49 15.04
CA SER A 42 14.66 1.02 15.11
C SER A 42 15.27 0.44 13.83
N GLN A 43 16.20 -0.51 13.97
CA GLN A 43 16.79 -1.23 12.83
C GLN A 43 15.78 -2.14 12.10
N GLN A 44 14.62 -2.39 12.71
CA GLN A 44 13.54 -3.23 12.19
C GLN A 44 12.59 -2.44 11.28
N LEU A 45 12.65 -1.10 11.33
CA LEU A 45 11.86 -0.20 10.50
C LEU A 45 12.76 0.42 9.43
N ARG A 46 12.50 0.12 8.17
CA ARG A 46 13.31 0.59 7.03
C ARG A 46 12.52 1.57 6.18
N SER A 47 13.14 2.71 5.86
CA SER A 47 12.63 3.64 4.87
C SER A 47 12.95 3.11 3.47
N LEU A 48 11.94 3.09 2.60
CA LEU A 48 12.09 2.83 1.17
C LEU A 48 11.90 4.11 0.34
N ASN A 49 11.98 5.28 1.00
CA ASN A 49 11.94 6.56 0.31
C ASN A 49 13.23 6.72 -0.51
N GLY A 50 13.11 7.18 -1.75
CA GLY A 50 14.22 7.29 -2.68
C GLY A 50 13.73 7.36 -4.12
N GLU A 51 14.61 7.02 -5.06
CA GLU A 51 14.26 6.98 -6.48
C GLU A 51 13.46 5.71 -6.81
N TRP A 52 12.28 5.91 -7.40
CA TRP A 52 11.42 4.83 -7.89
C TRP A 52 11.33 4.88 -9.40
N GLN A 53 11.46 3.72 -10.04
CA GLN A 53 11.23 3.58 -11.48
C GLN A 53 9.71 3.60 -11.74
N ILE A 54 9.20 4.71 -12.27
CA ILE A 54 7.77 4.88 -12.58
C ILE A 54 7.61 4.88 -14.11
N VAL A 55 6.79 3.96 -14.63
CA VAL A 55 6.41 3.91 -16.05
C VAL A 55 4.93 4.22 -16.17
N SER A 56 4.60 5.27 -16.92
CA SER A 56 3.21 5.64 -17.18
C SER A 56 2.62 4.76 -18.28
N VAL A 57 1.47 4.16 -18.00
CA VAL A 57 0.65 3.46 -18.99
C VAL A 57 -0.68 4.19 -19.13
N ASN A 58 -1.15 4.37 -20.36
CA ASN A 58 -2.41 5.06 -20.62
C ASN A 58 -3.60 4.16 -20.23
N ILE A 59 -4.30 4.53 -19.16
CA ILE A 59 -5.49 3.83 -18.63
C ILE A 59 -6.81 4.43 -19.17
N LEU A 60 -6.77 5.48 -19.99
CA LEU A 60 -7.95 6.26 -20.41
C LEU A 60 -8.98 5.45 -21.21
N LEU A 61 -8.68 4.24 -21.68
CA LEU A 61 -9.66 3.43 -22.41
C LEU A 61 -10.68 2.68 -21.53
N LYS A 62 -10.54 2.64 -20.20
CA LYS A 62 -11.52 1.97 -19.32
C LYS A 62 -12.46 2.90 -18.56
N PHE A 63 -12.04 4.13 -18.25
CA PHE A 63 -12.86 5.07 -17.47
C PHE A 63 -13.91 5.82 -18.31
N ALA A 64 -13.69 6.02 -19.60
CA ALA A 64 -14.59 6.82 -20.44
C ALA A 64 -15.86 6.09 -20.92
N LEU A 65 -15.92 4.75 -20.85
CA LEU A 65 -17.02 3.96 -21.44
C LEU A 65 -18.03 3.40 -20.43
N ASN A 66 -17.80 3.54 -19.12
CA ASN A 66 -18.66 2.98 -18.06
C ASN A 66 -19.48 4.04 -17.28
N PHE A 67 -19.52 5.29 -17.74
CA PHE A 67 -20.28 6.39 -17.12
C PHE A 67 -21.31 7.05 -18.06
N CYS A 68 -21.80 6.34 -19.09
CA CYS A 68 -22.96 6.73 -19.89
C CYS A 68 -24.16 5.87 -19.50
#